data_AF-A0A1H2G8Q9-F1
#
_entry.id   AF-A0A1H2G8Q9-F1
#
_cell.length_a   1.000
_cell.length_b   1.000
_cell.length_c   1.000
_cell.angle_alpha   90.00
_cell.angle_beta   90.00
_cell.angle_gamma   90.00
#
_symmetry.space_group_name_H-M   'P 1'
#
loop_
_entity.id
_entity.type
_entity.pdbx_description
1 polymer ?
#
loop_
_entity_poly.entity_id
_entity_poly.type
_entity_poly.pdbx_seq_one_letter_code
_entity_poly.pdbx_strand_id
1 'polypeptide(L)'
;MKKVFFVLFLSFAVISCKALATPAKTDLHYSGHVFSVPVNAHVIAVLGDGDETMLVLRYGPEKGERYLAFSDIEDDKDASYGCEPSVFFAALFTEAPGEGCSADMLSSFNDVFVKQHDVGKWEGDKLTVYFSIGEELSFLFAFDAAGESIKIDTDFLSKEELKALVDSAL
;
A
#
# COMPACT_ATOMS: atom_id res chain seq x y z
N MET A 1 -16.56 39.66 42.01
CA MET A 1 -16.90 38.27 41.63
C MET A 1 -16.97 38.01 40.11
N LYS A 2 -17.24 39.00 39.24
CA LYS A 2 -17.29 38.80 37.77
C LYS A 2 -15.93 38.63 37.05
N LYS A 3 -14.81 39.05 37.64
CA LYS A 3 -13.47 38.99 37.01
C LYS A 3 -12.75 37.63 37.16
N VAL A 4 -13.17 36.81 38.13
CA VAL A 4 -12.54 35.50 38.40
C VAL A 4 -13.05 34.43 37.43
N PHE A 5 -14.29 34.55 36.97
CA PHE A 5 -14.88 33.62 36.00
C PHE A 5 -14.28 33.73 34.59
N PHE A 6 -13.76 34.91 34.22
CA PHE A 6 -13.21 35.13 32.88
C PHE A 6 -11.82 34.50 32.69
N VAL A 7 -11.06 34.37 33.78
CA VAL A 7 -9.72 33.74 33.76
C VAL A 7 -9.82 32.22 33.66
N LEU A 8 -10.88 31.62 34.24
CA LEU A 8 -11.07 30.17 34.21
C LEU A 8 -11.48 29.62 32.82
N PHE A 9 -12.12 30.46 31.99
CA PHE A 9 -12.54 30.09 30.64
C PHE A 9 -11.38 30.16 29.62
N LEU A 10 -10.37 31.00 29.87
CA LEU A 10 -9.22 31.15 28.98
C LEU A 10 -8.20 30.00 29.12
N SER A 11 -8.17 29.33 30.28
CA SER A 11 -7.29 28.18 30.53
C SER A 11 -7.77 26.86 29.94
N PHE A 12 -9.03 26.76 29.49
CA PHE A 12 -9.57 25.55 28.86
C PHE A 12 -9.33 25.50 27.34
N ALA A 13 -8.99 26.63 26.71
CA ALA A 13 -8.82 26.72 25.24
C ALA A 13 -7.44 26.25 24.73
N VAL A 14 -6.47 26.00 25.62
CA VAL A 14 -5.08 25.69 25.24
C VAL A 14 -4.76 24.19 25.17
N ILE A 15 -5.71 23.30 25.48
CA ILE A 15 -5.45 21.85 25.59
C ILE A 15 -5.77 21.07 24.30
N SER A 16 -6.41 21.67 23.30
CA SER A 16 -6.91 20.91 22.13
C SER A 16 -6.02 20.94 20.89
N CYS A 17 -4.82 21.53 20.94
CA CYS A 17 -3.91 21.47 19.79
C CYS A 17 -3.04 20.20 19.86
N LYS A 18 -3.67 19.02 19.68
CA LYS A 18 -2.91 17.86 19.23
C LYS A 18 -2.62 18.10 17.75
N ALA A 19 -1.46 18.71 17.46
CA ALA A 19 -0.91 18.64 16.12
C ALA A 19 -0.81 17.16 15.78
N LEU A 20 -1.62 16.70 14.83
CA LEU A 20 -1.49 15.37 14.26
C LEU A 20 -0.10 15.36 13.61
N ALA A 21 0.90 14.83 14.31
CA ALA A 21 2.22 14.68 13.74
C ALA A 21 2.08 13.63 12.64
N THR A 22 1.98 14.08 11.39
CA THR A 22 2.13 13.18 10.24
C THR A 22 3.48 12.49 10.38
N PRO A 23 3.52 11.14 10.39
CA PRO A 23 4.78 10.43 10.50
C PRO A 23 5.73 10.93 9.42
N ALA A 24 6.97 11.22 9.81
CA ALA A 24 7.98 11.66 8.86
C ALA A 24 8.19 10.59 7.79
N LYS A 25 8.46 11.03 6.56
CA LYS A 25 8.61 10.15 5.39
C LYS A 25 9.98 10.30 4.75
N THR A 26 10.40 9.27 4.01
CA THR A 26 11.59 9.26 3.17
C THR A 26 11.27 8.64 1.81
N ASP A 27 12.04 9.02 0.81
CA ASP A 27 11.92 8.46 -0.53
C ASP A 27 12.59 7.09 -0.58
N LEU A 28 11.84 6.10 -1.06
CA LEU A 28 12.30 4.77 -1.40
C LEU A 28 12.26 4.63 -2.93
N HIS A 29 13.41 4.33 -3.53
CA HIS A 29 13.48 3.99 -4.95
C HIS A 29 13.30 2.49 -5.11
N TYR A 30 12.27 2.06 -5.85
CA TYR A 30 11.98 0.65 -6.12
C TYR A 30 11.41 0.49 -7.53
N SER A 31 11.93 -0.48 -8.29
CA SER A 31 11.70 -0.70 -9.72
C SER A 31 11.45 0.58 -10.56
N GLY A 32 12.39 1.52 -10.53
CA GLY A 32 12.31 2.77 -11.30
C GLY A 32 11.35 3.84 -10.76
N HIS A 33 10.57 3.54 -9.72
CA HIS A 33 9.60 4.44 -9.10
C HIS A 33 10.05 4.97 -7.73
N VAL A 34 9.43 6.05 -7.26
CA VAL A 34 9.74 6.68 -5.97
C VAL A 34 8.52 6.63 -5.06
N PHE A 35 8.64 5.91 -3.95
CA PHE A 35 7.60 5.73 -2.94
C PHE A 35 7.92 6.48 -1.66
N SER A 36 6.93 7.11 -1.04
CA SER A 36 7.09 7.88 0.20
C SER A 36 6.79 7.02 1.42
N VAL A 37 7.81 6.35 1.95
CA VAL A 37 7.68 5.38 3.05
C VAL A 37 7.92 6.03 4.41
N PRO A 38 7.36 5.48 5.52
CA PRO A 38 7.68 5.97 6.86
C PRO A 38 9.18 5.91 7.17
N VAL A 39 9.69 6.88 7.93
CA VAL A 39 11.09 6.83 8.40
C VAL A 39 11.27 5.83 9.57
N ASN A 40 12.53 5.57 9.91
CA ASN A 40 12.93 4.80 11.10
C ASN A 40 12.47 3.33 11.09
N ALA A 41 12.61 2.66 9.95
CA ALA A 41 12.51 1.20 9.91
C ALA A 41 13.49 0.58 10.93
N HIS A 42 12.98 -0.32 11.76
CA HIS A 42 13.75 -1.07 12.73
C HIS A 42 14.60 -2.17 12.05
N VAL A 43 14.11 -2.74 10.96
CA VAL A 43 14.85 -3.68 10.09
C VAL A 43 14.58 -3.34 8.64
N ILE A 44 15.63 -3.43 7.82
CA ILE A 44 15.55 -3.43 6.37
C ILE A 44 16.20 -4.75 5.91
N ALA A 45 15.47 -5.56 5.15
CA ALA A 45 15.92 -6.85 4.67
C ALA A 45 15.52 -7.04 3.21
N VAL A 46 16.37 -7.73 2.46
CA VAL A 46 16.00 -8.32 1.18
C VAL A 46 15.86 -9.82 1.43
N LEU A 47 14.70 -10.37 1.09
CA LEU A 47 14.37 -11.79 1.21
C LEU A 47 14.28 -12.40 -0.18
N GLY A 48 14.50 -13.71 -0.29
CA GLY A 48 14.48 -14.45 -1.55
C GLY A 48 15.86 -14.87 -2.05
N ASP A 49 15.88 -15.65 -3.12
CA ASP A 49 17.08 -16.06 -3.84
C ASP A 49 16.94 -15.89 -5.36
N GLY A 50 18.04 -15.55 -6.03
CA GLY A 50 18.03 -15.32 -7.46
C GLY A 50 17.16 -14.13 -7.86
N ASP A 51 16.16 -14.39 -8.70
CA ASP A 51 15.25 -13.37 -9.24
C ASP A 51 14.05 -13.11 -8.32
N GLU A 52 13.73 -14.00 -7.38
CA GLU A 52 12.53 -13.88 -6.53
C GLU A 52 12.79 -13.02 -5.29
N THR A 53 13.11 -11.74 -5.48
CA THR A 53 13.52 -10.86 -4.38
C THR A 53 12.39 -9.97 -3.86
N MET A 54 12.33 -9.82 -2.53
CA MET A 54 11.39 -8.94 -1.85
C MET A 54 12.13 -8.03 -0.88
N LEU A 55 11.89 -6.73 -0.96
CA LEU A 55 12.34 -5.75 0.03
C LEU A 55 11.33 -5.67 1.17
N VAL A 56 11.77 -5.84 2.41
CA VAL A 56 10.94 -5.71 3.61
C VAL A 56 11.50 -4.65 4.54
N LEU A 57 10.66 -3.68 4.89
CA LEU A 57 10.90 -2.68 5.93
C LEU A 57 10.00 -2.98 7.13
N ARG A 58 10.58 -3.18 8.31
CA ARG A 58 9.84 -3.49 9.54
C ARG A 58 9.90 -2.35 10.54
N TYR A 59 8.76 -1.94 11.08
CA TYR A 59 8.58 -0.78 11.98
C TYR A 59 8.17 -1.22 13.40
N GLY A 60 8.98 -2.11 13.98
CA GLY A 60 8.77 -2.61 15.33
C GLY A 60 9.74 -3.74 15.69
N PRO A 61 9.82 -4.11 16.98
CA PRO A 61 10.67 -5.20 17.44
C PRO A 61 10.08 -6.59 17.14
N GLU A 62 8.77 -6.68 16.95
CA GLU A 62 8.02 -7.94 16.75
C GLU A 62 8.19 -8.47 15.33
N LYS A 63 8.39 -9.78 15.17
CA LYS A 63 8.62 -10.40 13.86
C LYS A 63 7.28 -10.62 13.16
N GLY A 64 7.20 -10.29 11.88
CA GLY A 64 5.98 -10.46 11.09
C GLY A 64 4.93 -9.38 11.31
N GLU A 65 5.23 -8.36 12.11
CA GLU A 65 4.31 -7.25 12.38
C GLU A 65 4.91 -5.91 11.95
N ARG A 66 4.01 -4.97 11.67
CA ARG A 66 4.29 -3.58 11.30
C ARG A 66 5.28 -3.51 10.16
N TYR A 67 4.99 -4.23 9.08
CA TYR A 67 5.89 -4.35 7.95
C TYR A 67 5.34 -3.65 6.71
N LEU A 68 6.25 -3.29 5.81
CA LEU A 68 5.97 -2.81 4.47
C LEU A 68 6.88 -3.57 3.52
N ALA A 69 6.28 -4.36 2.63
CA ALA A 69 6.99 -5.20 1.68
C ALA A 69 6.80 -4.68 0.25
N PHE A 70 7.83 -4.82 -0.57
CA PHE A 70 7.82 -4.56 -2.01
C PHE A 70 8.39 -5.78 -2.72
N SER A 71 7.69 -6.25 -3.75
CA SER A 71 8.16 -7.33 -4.62
C SER A 71 7.68 -7.08 -6.05
N ASP A 72 8.44 -7.51 -7.03
CA ASP A 72 8.01 -7.48 -8.43
C ASP A 72 7.08 -8.68 -8.70
N ILE A 73 5.95 -8.43 -9.36
CA ILE A 73 4.93 -9.46 -9.62
C ILE A 73 5.42 -10.44 -10.68
N GLU A 74 6.26 -9.98 -11.62
CA GLU A 74 6.82 -10.82 -12.69
C GLU A 74 7.80 -11.89 -12.18
N ASP A 75 8.37 -11.69 -11.00
CA ASP A 75 9.32 -12.64 -10.42
C ASP A 75 8.63 -13.91 -9.89
N ASP A 76 7.31 -13.89 -9.68
CA ASP A 76 6.53 -15.06 -9.27
C ASP A 76 6.33 -16.03 -10.46
N LYS A 77 7.29 -16.96 -10.62
CA LYS A 77 7.31 -17.96 -11.71
C LYS A 77 6.17 -18.98 -11.64
N ASP A 78 5.52 -19.12 -10.49
CA ASP A 78 4.39 -20.03 -10.30
C ASP A 78 3.04 -19.35 -10.62
N ALA A 79 3.01 -18.03 -10.74
CA ALA A 79 1.81 -17.28 -11.10
C ALA A 79 1.44 -17.47 -12.57
N SER A 80 0.31 -18.15 -12.82
CA SER A 80 -0.26 -18.32 -14.16
C SER A 80 -1.59 -17.59 -14.31
N TYR A 81 -1.53 -16.28 -14.59
CA TYR A 81 -2.71 -15.43 -14.73
C TYR A 81 -3.54 -15.71 -16.00
N GLY A 82 -2.98 -16.44 -16.97
CA GLY A 82 -3.59 -16.70 -18.29
C GLY A 82 -3.53 -15.52 -19.26
N CYS A 83 -3.28 -14.31 -18.76
CA CYS A 83 -3.11 -13.06 -19.49
C CYS A 83 -1.98 -12.24 -18.86
N GLU A 84 -1.67 -11.07 -19.44
CA GLU A 84 -0.72 -10.12 -18.84
C GLU A 84 -1.17 -9.71 -17.42
N PRO A 85 -0.25 -9.58 -16.44
CA PRO A 85 -0.60 -9.18 -15.07
C PRO A 85 -1.46 -7.92 -15.00
N SER A 86 -1.11 -6.87 -15.75
CA SER A 86 -1.87 -5.62 -15.78
C SER A 86 -3.32 -5.81 -16.23
N VAL A 87 -3.57 -6.71 -17.19
CA VAL A 87 -4.92 -7.06 -17.67
C VAL A 87 -5.66 -7.89 -16.63
N PHE A 88 -4.98 -8.86 -16.00
CA PHE A 88 -5.56 -9.69 -14.94
C PHE A 88 -6.05 -8.84 -13.76
N PHE A 89 -5.20 -7.96 -13.25
CA PHE A 89 -5.51 -7.10 -12.11
C PHE A 89 -6.55 -6.03 -12.47
N ALA A 90 -6.55 -5.51 -13.69
CA ALA A 90 -7.64 -4.66 -14.17
C ALA A 90 -8.98 -5.38 -14.13
N ALA A 91 -9.07 -6.60 -14.66
CA ALA A 91 -10.29 -7.40 -14.64
C ALA A 91 -10.75 -7.72 -13.20
N LEU A 92 -9.81 -8.09 -12.33
CA LEU A 92 -10.05 -8.41 -10.92
C LEU A 92 -10.70 -7.25 -10.15
N PHE A 93 -10.17 -6.02 -10.32
CA PHE A 93 -10.56 -4.87 -9.49
C PHE A 93 -11.60 -3.95 -10.11
N THR A 94 -11.87 -4.06 -11.42
CA THR A 94 -12.81 -3.15 -12.13
C THR A 94 -13.99 -3.86 -12.78
N GLU A 95 -14.11 -5.18 -12.59
CA GLU A 95 -15.09 -6.04 -13.29
C GLU A 95 -15.01 -5.92 -14.83
N ALA A 96 -13.89 -5.40 -15.35
CA ALA A 96 -13.63 -5.34 -16.78
C ALA A 96 -13.53 -6.75 -17.39
N PRO A 97 -13.82 -6.91 -18.69
CA PRO A 97 -13.65 -8.19 -19.36
C PRO A 97 -12.20 -8.68 -19.26
N GLY A 98 -11.98 -9.75 -18.50
CA GLY A 98 -10.68 -10.43 -18.40
C GLY A 98 -10.46 -11.40 -19.55
N GLU A 99 -10.57 -10.92 -20.81
CA GLU A 99 -10.39 -11.79 -21.98
C GLU A 99 -9.01 -12.46 -21.96
N GLY A 100 -8.99 -13.79 -22.08
CA GLY A 100 -7.78 -14.60 -22.03
C GLY A 100 -7.26 -14.89 -20.61
N CYS A 101 -7.74 -14.21 -19.58
CA CYS A 101 -7.32 -14.47 -18.20
C CYS A 101 -7.89 -15.78 -17.65
N SER A 102 -7.15 -16.40 -16.73
CA SER A 102 -7.57 -17.62 -16.03
C SER A 102 -8.74 -17.34 -15.10
N ALA A 103 -9.90 -17.93 -15.40
CA ALA A 103 -11.12 -17.77 -14.61
C ALA A 103 -10.97 -18.32 -13.18
N ASP A 104 -10.25 -19.43 -13.02
CA ASP A 104 -10.00 -20.05 -11.71
C ASP A 104 -9.12 -19.14 -10.84
N MET A 105 -8.11 -18.49 -11.44
CA MET A 105 -7.27 -17.52 -10.75
C MET A 105 -8.05 -16.25 -10.41
N LEU A 106 -8.86 -15.72 -11.32
CA LEU A 106 -9.72 -14.57 -11.04
C LEU A 106 -10.67 -14.84 -9.87
N SER A 107 -11.29 -16.02 -9.82
CA SER A 107 -12.16 -16.41 -8.71
C SER A 107 -11.39 -16.47 -7.39
N SER A 108 -10.20 -17.11 -7.39
CA SER A 108 -9.38 -17.27 -6.18
C SER A 108 -8.85 -15.93 -5.68
N PHE A 109 -8.38 -15.06 -6.58
CA PHE A 109 -7.90 -13.73 -6.22
C PHE A 109 -9.05 -12.81 -5.78
N ASN A 110 -10.26 -12.98 -6.33
CA ASN A 110 -11.43 -12.23 -5.86
C ASN A 110 -11.76 -12.58 -4.40
N ASP A 111 -11.68 -13.87 -4.04
CA ASP A 111 -11.89 -14.33 -2.66
C ASP A 111 -10.87 -13.74 -1.67
N VAL A 112 -9.61 -13.59 -2.09
CA VAL A 112 -8.52 -13.13 -1.22
C VAL A 112 -8.37 -11.61 -1.17
N PHE A 113 -8.48 -10.93 -2.31
CA PHE A 113 -8.12 -9.51 -2.43
C PHE A 113 -9.31 -8.58 -2.67
N VAL A 114 -10.51 -9.10 -2.93
CA VAL A 114 -11.67 -8.25 -3.25
C VAL A 114 -12.78 -8.40 -2.23
N LYS A 115 -13.17 -9.64 -1.90
CA LYS A 115 -14.23 -9.88 -0.93
C LYS A 115 -13.82 -9.34 0.44
N GLN A 116 -14.72 -8.59 1.08
CA GLN A 116 -14.55 -8.02 2.42
C GLN A 116 -13.43 -6.96 2.55
N HIS A 117 -12.84 -6.52 1.43
CA HIS A 117 -11.83 -5.47 1.40
C HIS A 117 -12.44 -4.18 0.84
N ASP A 118 -11.91 -3.03 1.26
CA ASP A 118 -12.13 -1.76 0.56
C ASP A 118 -11.20 -1.73 -0.66
N VAL A 119 -11.79 -1.75 -1.85
CA VAL A 119 -11.06 -1.87 -3.11
C VAL A 119 -11.27 -0.68 -4.03
N GLY A 120 -10.31 -0.46 -4.91
CA GLY A 120 -10.43 0.54 -5.97
C GLY A 120 -9.13 0.78 -6.70
N LYS A 121 -9.07 1.93 -7.37
CA LYS A 121 -7.94 2.32 -8.21
C LYS A 121 -7.52 3.75 -7.91
N TRP A 122 -6.22 3.98 -7.87
CA TRP A 122 -5.59 5.29 -8.02
C TRP A 122 -4.77 5.29 -9.29
N GLU A 123 -4.95 6.31 -10.12
CA GLU A 123 -4.35 6.39 -11.45
C GLU A 123 -3.70 7.75 -11.62
N GLY A 124 -2.49 7.76 -12.16
CA GLY A 124 -1.76 8.93 -12.60
C GLY A 124 -1.10 8.70 -13.94
N ASP A 125 -0.17 9.59 -14.31
CA ASP A 125 0.51 9.56 -15.61
C ASP A 125 1.58 8.46 -15.70
N LYS A 126 2.10 7.99 -14.56
CA LYS A 126 3.21 7.02 -14.48
C LYS A 126 2.77 5.65 -14.00
N LEU A 127 1.88 5.60 -13.02
CA LEU A 127 1.44 4.36 -12.40
C LEU A 127 -0.09 4.29 -12.30
N THR A 128 -0.59 3.09 -12.53
CA THR A 128 -1.92 2.67 -12.09
C THR A 128 -1.79 1.75 -10.89
N VAL A 129 -2.45 2.08 -9.78
CA VAL A 129 -2.42 1.32 -8.54
C VAL A 129 -3.82 0.81 -8.22
N TYR A 130 -3.98 -0.51 -8.21
CA TYR A 130 -5.15 -1.17 -7.65
C TYR A 130 -4.91 -1.42 -6.17
N PHE A 131 -5.83 -0.98 -5.30
CA PHE A 131 -5.72 -1.17 -3.86
C PHE A 131 -6.76 -2.16 -3.34
N SER A 132 -6.36 -2.90 -2.31
CA SER A 132 -7.17 -3.83 -1.54
C SER A 132 -6.84 -3.65 -0.07
N ILE A 133 -7.77 -3.08 0.70
CA ILE A 133 -7.54 -2.68 2.09
C ILE A 133 -8.45 -3.52 2.98
N GLY A 134 -7.85 -4.48 3.68
CA GLY A 134 -8.51 -5.33 4.67
C GLY A 134 -8.30 -4.83 6.10
N GLU A 135 -8.88 -5.56 7.06
CA GLU A 135 -8.74 -5.25 8.50
C GLU A 135 -7.33 -5.55 9.02
N GLU A 136 -6.73 -6.65 8.57
CA GLU A 136 -5.41 -7.11 9.02
C GLU A 136 -4.29 -6.79 8.03
N LEU A 137 -4.60 -6.82 6.73
CA LEU A 137 -3.62 -6.66 5.65
C LEU A 137 -4.17 -5.77 4.54
N SER A 138 -3.28 -4.95 3.99
CA SER A 138 -3.53 -4.11 2.83
C SER A 138 -2.52 -4.43 1.73
N PHE A 139 -3.00 -4.43 0.49
CA PHE A 139 -2.25 -4.74 -0.71
C PHE A 139 -2.43 -3.63 -1.74
N LEU A 140 -1.35 -3.24 -2.40
CA LEU A 140 -1.34 -2.42 -3.59
C LEU A 140 -0.70 -3.22 -4.73
N PHE A 141 -1.31 -3.17 -5.91
CA PHE A 141 -0.80 -3.74 -7.14
C PHE A 141 -0.62 -2.61 -8.14
N ALA A 142 0.64 -2.26 -8.41
CA ALA A 142 1.03 -1.08 -9.18
C ALA A 142 1.60 -1.51 -10.54
N PHE A 143 1.14 -0.87 -11.62
CA PHE A 143 1.52 -1.19 -13.00
C PHE A 143 1.87 0.09 -13.74
N ASP A 144 3.01 0.10 -14.42
CA ASP A 144 3.39 1.19 -15.32
C ASP A 144 3.24 0.80 -16.80
N ALA A 145 3.46 1.79 -17.69
CA ALA A 145 3.39 1.58 -19.12
C ALA A 145 4.64 0.89 -19.73
N ALA A 146 5.73 0.78 -18.96
CA ALA A 146 6.96 0.10 -19.37
C ALA A 146 6.90 -1.42 -19.13
N GLY A 147 5.92 -1.88 -18.33
CA GLY A 147 5.72 -3.28 -17.97
C GLY A 147 6.07 -3.58 -16.53
N GLU A 148 6.62 -2.62 -15.78
CA GLU A 148 6.95 -2.85 -14.38
C GLU A 148 5.68 -3.09 -13.56
N SER A 149 5.72 -4.12 -12.74
CA SER A 149 4.58 -4.53 -11.92
C SER A 149 5.02 -4.83 -10.50
N ILE A 150 4.54 -4.02 -9.56
CA ILE A 150 4.99 -4.02 -8.17
C ILE A 150 3.81 -4.39 -7.28
N LYS A 151 4.03 -5.36 -6.38
CA LYS A 151 3.16 -5.62 -5.25
C LYS A 151 3.73 -4.93 -4.01
N ILE A 152 2.88 -4.21 -3.30
CA ILE A 152 3.19 -3.60 -2.01
C ILE A 152 2.21 -4.15 -0.99
N ASP A 153 2.69 -4.69 0.13
CA ASP A 153 1.79 -5.13 1.20
C ASP A 153 2.25 -4.74 2.60
N THR A 154 1.27 -4.53 3.47
CA THR A 154 1.47 -4.01 4.82
C THR A 154 0.30 -4.35 5.74
N ASP A 155 0.59 -4.43 7.03
CA ASP A 155 -0.37 -4.72 8.10
C ASP A 155 -0.68 -3.52 9.00
N PHE A 156 -0.13 -2.33 8.71
CA PHE A 156 -0.22 -1.20 9.66
C PHE A 156 -0.54 0.18 9.06
N LEU A 157 -0.53 0.33 7.74
CA LEU A 157 -0.83 1.62 7.09
C LEU A 157 -2.33 1.74 6.78
N SER A 158 -2.90 2.90 7.10
CA SER A 158 -4.25 3.28 6.68
C SER A 158 -4.34 3.56 5.18
N LYS A 159 -5.56 3.64 4.64
CA LYS A 159 -5.83 4.02 3.24
C LYS A 159 -5.19 5.35 2.86
N GLU A 160 -5.29 6.34 3.75
CA GLU A 160 -4.71 7.67 3.54
C GLU A 160 -3.18 7.62 3.52
N GLU A 161 -2.57 6.82 4.39
CA GLU A 161 -1.12 6.64 4.41
C GLU A 161 -0.61 5.87 3.19
N LEU A 162 -1.36 4.86 2.74
CA LEU A 162 -1.09 4.10 1.51
C LEU A 162 -1.22 4.98 0.26
N LYS A 163 -2.27 5.83 0.18
CA LYS A 163 -2.39 6.81 -0.92
C LYS A 163 -1.18 7.74 -0.94
N ALA A 164 -0.84 8.30 0.22
CA ALA A 164 0.29 9.19 0.35
C ALA A 164 1.65 8.49 0.18
N LEU A 165 1.72 7.16 0.21
CA LEU A 165 2.92 6.38 -0.10
C LEU A 165 3.17 6.34 -1.61
N VAL A 166 2.11 6.21 -2.40
CA VAL A 166 2.20 6.12 -3.88
C VAL A 166 1.99 7.45 -4.61
N ASP A 167 1.56 8.52 -3.93
CA ASP A 167 1.22 9.81 -4.56
C ASP A 167 2.31 10.39 -5.49
N SER A 168 3.59 10.26 -5.13
CA SER A 168 4.71 10.74 -5.96
C SER A 168 5.00 9.86 -7.17
N ALA A 169 4.49 8.63 -7.12
CA ALA A 169 4.72 7.57 -8.10
C ALA A 169 3.59 7.49 -9.14
N LEU A 170 2.37 7.95 -8.80
CA LEU A 170 1.26 8.16 -9.73
C LEU A 170 1.63 9.22 -10.78
#